data_AF-A0A5C8TJE5-F1
#
_entry.id   AF-A0A5C8TJE5-F1
#
_cell.length_a   1.000
_cell.length_b   1.000
_cell.length_c   1.000
_cell.angle_alpha   90.00
_cell.angle_beta   90.00
_cell.angle_gamma   90.00
#
_symmetry.space_group_name_H-M   'P 1'
#
loop_
_entity.id
_entity.type
_entity.pdbx_description
1 polymer ?
#
loop_
_entity_poly.entity_id
_entity_poly.type
_entity_poly.pdbx_seq_one_letter_code
_entity_poly.pdbx_strand_id
1 'polypeptide(L)'
;MKQPDNKPEKKDYSEILKQEADEITGKIDEKFDKLAKKFRDKADRAKEKLNDTKKEAKRAVLLRRFELYADAANHLEEFSAPRREGNDKSGD
;
A
#
# COMPACT_ATOMS: atom_id res chain seq x y z
N MET A 1 57.00 4.87 -17.94
CA MET A 1 55.99 5.40 -17.00
C MET A 1 54.63 5.00 -17.53
N LYS A 2 53.90 4.13 -16.82
CA LYS A 2 52.52 3.75 -17.19
C LYS A 2 51.60 4.90 -16.80
N GLN A 3 50.75 5.36 -17.72
CA GLN A 3 49.68 6.28 -17.39
C GLN A 3 48.64 5.57 -16.51
N PRO A 4 48.05 6.24 -15.49
CA PRO A 4 46.94 5.66 -14.77
C PRO A 4 45.70 5.70 -15.67
N ASP A 5 45.17 4.53 -15.97
CA ASP A 5 43.88 4.34 -16.64
C ASP A 5 42.76 4.93 -15.77
N ASN A 6 42.51 6.23 -15.88
CA ASN A 6 41.28 6.85 -15.39
C ASN A 6 40.13 6.44 -16.29
N LYS A 7 39.70 5.17 -16.16
CA LYS A 7 38.38 4.76 -16.60
C LYS A 7 37.40 5.47 -15.66
N PRO A 8 36.53 6.38 -16.14
CA PRO A 8 35.52 6.95 -15.28
C PRO A 8 34.73 5.76 -14.72
N GLU A 9 34.73 5.61 -13.40
CA GLU A 9 33.78 4.74 -12.71
C GLU A 9 32.43 5.09 -13.31
N LYS A 10 31.89 4.17 -14.13
CA LYS A 10 30.46 4.18 -14.38
C LYS A 10 29.91 3.99 -12.97
N LYS A 11 29.51 5.10 -12.31
CA LYS A 11 28.57 5.06 -11.19
C LYS A 11 27.58 3.97 -11.56
N ASP A 12 27.39 2.98 -10.70
CA ASP A 12 26.49 1.88 -11.01
C ASP A 12 25.08 2.46 -11.08
N TYR A 13 24.73 2.99 -12.25
CA TYR A 13 23.46 3.60 -12.52
C TYR A 13 22.35 2.57 -12.31
N SER A 14 22.66 1.27 -12.35
CA SER A 14 21.70 0.22 -12.02
C SER A 14 21.40 0.19 -10.51
N GLU A 15 22.39 0.38 -9.64
CA GLU A 15 22.16 0.51 -8.20
C GLU A 15 21.37 1.77 -7.84
N ILE A 16 21.71 2.90 -8.48
CA ILE A 16 20.97 4.16 -8.29
C ILE A 16 19.51 4.01 -8.72
N LEU A 17 19.26 3.43 -9.90
CA LEU A 17 17.90 3.20 -10.40
C LEU A 17 17.12 2.21 -9.53
N LYS A 18 17.77 1.19 -8.96
CA LYS A 18 17.13 0.29 -7.99
C LYS A 18 16.72 1.04 -6.73
N GLN A 19 17.61 1.85 -6.15
CA GLN A 19 17.30 2.66 -4.97
C GLN A 19 16.14 3.63 -5.22
N GLU A 20 16.13 4.31 -6.37
CA GLU A 20 15.02 5.19 -6.76
C GLU A 20 13.71 4.42 -6.92
N ALA A 21 13.75 3.24 -7.54
CA ALA A 21 12.58 2.37 -7.71
C ALA A 21 12.02 1.89 -6.36
N ASP A 22 12.90 1.50 -5.43
CA ASP A 22 12.52 1.09 -4.08
C ASP A 22 11.91 2.25 -3.29
N GLU A 23 12.48 3.45 -3.38
CA GLU A 23 11.95 4.64 -2.73
C GLU A 23 10.57 5.01 -3.27
N ILE A 24 10.39 4.99 -4.59
CA ILE A 24 9.10 5.27 -5.24
C ILE A 24 8.07 4.21 -4.83
N THR A 25 8.46 2.95 -4.84
CA THR A 25 7.58 1.83 -4.44
C THR A 25 7.16 1.97 -2.97
N GLY A 26 8.09 2.28 -2.07
CA GLY A 26 7.79 2.52 -0.66
C GLY A 26 6.83 3.69 -0.45
N LYS A 27 6.98 4.79 -1.21
CA LYS A 27 6.02 5.91 -1.19
C LYS A 27 4.64 5.49 -1.67
N ILE A 28 4.57 4.66 -2.72
CA ILE A 28 3.29 4.14 -3.24
C ILE A 28 2.60 3.29 -2.18
N ASP A 29 3.31 2.33 -1.59
CA ASP A 29 2.75 1.44 -0.56
C ASP A 29 2.25 2.22 0.66
N GLU A 30 2.99 3.24 1.10
CA GLU A 30 2.56 4.11 2.20
C GLU A 30 1.23 4.84 1.89
N LYS A 31 1.00 5.23 0.62
CA LYS A 31 -0.28 5.85 0.22
C LYS A 31 -1.41 4.83 0.17
N PHE A 32 -1.15 3.62 -0.32
CA PHE A 32 -2.14 2.53 -0.32
C PHE A 32 -2.56 2.19 1.11
N ASP A 33 -1.60 2.02 2.03
CA ASP A 33 -1.88 1.72 3.44
C ASP A 33 -2.71 2.83 4.11
N LYS A 34 -2.34 4.10 3.87
CA LYS A 34 -3.11 5.25 4.38
C LYS A 34 -4.54 5.26 3.84
N LEU A 35 -4.75 4.86 2.59
CA LEU A 35 -6.07 4.83 1.98
C LEU A 35 -6.90 3.65 2.48
N ALA A 36 -6.30 2.46 2.59
CA ALA A 36 -6.91 1.28 3.17
C ALA A 36 -7.41 1.55 4.58
N LYS A 37 -6.56 2.15 5.43
CA LYS A 37 -6.95 2.55 6.80
C LYS A 37 -8.16 3.48 6.82
N LYS A 38 -8.21 4.49 5.94
CA LYS A 38 -9.37 5.40 5.85
C LYS A 38 -10.65 4.67 5.47
N PHE A 39 -10.56 3.66 4.60
CA PHE A 39 -11.72 2.85 4.23
C PHE A 39 -12.15 1.93 5.37
N ARG A 40 -11.22 1.31 6.09
CA ARG A 40 -11.52 0.57 7.34
C ARG A 40 -12.24 1.44 8.38
N ASP A 41 -11.70 2.62 8.68
CA ASP A 41 -12.32 3.54 9.64
C ASP A 41 -13.76 3.91 9.23
N LYS A 42 -14.02 4.06 7.92
CA LYS A 42 -15.37 4.32 7.41
C LYS A 42 -16.28 3.10 7.49
N ALA A 43 -15.74 1.91 7.24
CA ALA A 43 -16.46 0.65 7.39
C ALA A 43 -16.88 0.47 8.85
N ASP A 44 -15.95 0.63 9.79
CA ASP A 44 -16.21 0.49 11.23
C ASP A 44 -17.29 1.47 11.70
N ARG A 45 -17.20 2.75 11.30
CA ARG A 45 -18.25 3.73 11.60
C ARG A 45 -19.62 3.36 11.00
N ALA A 46 -19.65 2.74 9.82
CA ALA A 46 -20.91 2.29 9.22
C ALA A 46 -21.48 1.09 9.99
N LYS A 47 -20.62 0.19 10.47
CA LYS A 47 -20.97 -0.96 11.29
C LYS A 47 -21.46 -0.56 12.68
N GLU A 48 -20.82 0.41 13.33
CA GLU A 48 -21.29 0.99 14.59
C GLU A 48 -22.69 1.57 14.44
N LYS A 49 -22.91 2.41 13.43
CA LYS A 49 -24.23 2.98 13.13
C LYS A 49 -25.27 1.92 12.79
N LEU A 50 -24.86 0.84 12.12
CA LEU A 50 -25.74 -0.28 11.81
C LEU A 50 -26.27 -0.94 13.10
N ASN A 51 -25.40 -1.13 14.10
CA ASN A 51 -25.77 -1.73 15.38
C ASN A 51 -26.80 -0.88 16.14
N ASP A 52 -26.67 0.44 16.07
CA ASP A 52 -27.58 1.37 16.76
C ASP A 52 -28.91 1.62 16.02
N THR A 53 -28.99 1.26 14.73
CA THR A 53 -30.15 1.57 13.88
C THR A 53 -31.20 0.46 13.94
N LYS A 54 -32.42 0.81 14.36
CA LYS A 54 -33.59 -0.12 14.38
C LYS A 54 -34.38 -0.19 13.07
N LYS A 55 -34.37 0.87 12.26
CA LYS A 55 -35.15 0.94 11.01
C LYS A 55 -34.49 0.12 9.90
N GLU A 56 -35.16 -0.95 9.47
CA GLU A 56 -34.62 -1.92 8.49
C GLU A 56 -34.11 -1.29 7.19
N ALA A 57 -34.88 -0.39 6.58
CA ALA A 57 -34.44 0.30 5.36
C ALA A 57 -33.13 1.08 5.55
N LYS A 58 -32.94 1.72 6.72
CA LYS A 58 -31.68 2.40 7.04
C LYS A 58 -30.56 1.43 7.36
N ARG A 59 -30.87 0.29 7.99
CA ARG A 59 -29.91 -0.81 8.24
C ARG A 59 -29.36 -1.36 6.92
N ALA A 60 -30.22 -1.60 5.93
CA ALA A 60 -29.80 -2.11 4.62
C ALA A 60 -28.79 -1.16 3.93
N VAL A 61 -29.03 0.15 3.99
CA VAL A 61 -28.11 1.16 3.44
C VAL A 61 -26.77 1.17 4.20
N LEU A 62 -26.80 1.09 5.53
CA LEU A 62 -25.59 1.07 6.36
C LEU A 62 -24.78 -0.20 6.15
N LEU A 63 -25.44 -1.35 6.02
CA LEU A 63 -24.81 -2.63 5.69
C LEU A 63 -24.11 -2.54 4.33
N ARG A 64 -24.81 -2.07 3.29
CA ARG A 64 -24.20 -1.93 1.96
C ARG A 64 -23.00 -0.99 1.96
N ARG A 65 -23.07 0.09 2.75
CA ARG A 65 -21.97 1.03 2.92
C ARG A 65 -20.78 0.41 3.65
N PHE A 66 -21.04 -0.38 4.70
CA PHE A 66 -20.01 -1.13 5.40
C PHE A 66 -19.29 -2.08 4.43
N GLU A 67 -20.05 -2.89 3.69
CA GLU A 67 -19.50 -3.84 2.70
C GLU A 67 -18.62 -3.13 1.67
N LEU A 68 -19.11 -2.06 1.04
CA LEU A 68 -18.36 -1.33 0.02
C LEU A 68 -17.05 -0.73 0.56
N TYR A 69 -17.05 -0.23 1.79
CA TYR A 69 -15.83 0.31 2.40
C TYR A 69 -14.86 -0.79 2.84
N ALA A 70 -15.37 -1.90 3.38
CA ALA A 70 -14.54 -3.03 3.76
C ALA A 70 -13.87 -3.67 2.52
N ASP A 71 -14.62 -3.85 1.45
CA ASP A 71 -14.13 -4.42 0.19
C ASP A 71 -13.07 -3.51 -0.47
N ALA A 72 -13.32 -2.19 -0.47
CA ALA A 72 -12.33 -1.22 -0.93
C ALA A 72 -11.05 -1.22 -0.08
N ALA A 73 -11.14 -1.40 1.24
CA ALA A 73 -9.97 -1.52 2.10
C ALA A 73 -9.17 -2.79 1.77
N ASN A 74 -9.85 -3.94 1.65
CA ASN A 74 -9.22 -5.21 1.33
C ASN A 74 -8.48 -5.15 -0.02
N HIS A 75 -9.10 -4.59 -1.06
CA HIS A 75 -8.46 -4.45 -2.37
C HIS A 75 -7.17 -3.61 -2.30
N LEU A 76 -7.12 -2.57 -1.46
CA LEU A 76 -5.92 -1.76 -1.28
C LEU A 76 -4.83 -2.47 -0.47
N GLU A 77 -5.22 -3.27 0.53
CA GLU A 77 -4.31 -4.10 1.33
C GLU A 77 -3.71 -5.26 0.50
N GLU A 78 -4.52 -5.89 -0.35
CA GLU A 78 -4.08 -6.90 -1.32
C GLU A 78 -3.11 -6.32 -2.35
N PHE A 79 -3.19 -5.01 -2.65
CA PHE A 79 -2.23 -4.38 -3.55
C PHE A 79 -0.86 -4.17 -2.89
N SER A 80 -0.80 -4.05 -1.56
CA SER A 80 0.46 -3.87 -0.81
C SER A 80 1.08 -5.18 -0.32
N ALA A 81 0.29 -6.26 -0.14
CA ALA A 81 0.80 -7.56 0.35
C ALA A 81 1.82 -8.26 -0.60
N PRO A 82 1.61 -8.36 -1.92
CA PRO A 82 2.53 -9.04 -2.84
C PRO A 82 3.90 -8.36 -2.93
N ARG A 83 3.98 -7.05 -2.67
CA ARG A 83 5.23 -6.29 -2.71
C ARG A 83 6.06 -6.41 -1.44
N ARG A 84 5.45 -6.76 -0.31
CA ARG A 84 6.15 -6.98 0.96
C ARG A 84 6.85 -8.34 1.00
N GLU A 85 6.26 -9.39 0.42
CA GLU A 85 6.86 -10.73 0.41
C GLU A 85 8.10 -10.86 -0.50
N GLY A 86 8.25 -9.97 -1.48
CA GLY A 86 9.39 -9.96 -2.41
C GLY A 86 10.65 -9.25 -1.90
N ASN A 87 10.57 -8.50 -0.80
CA ASN A 87 11.68 -7.65 -0.32
C ASN A 87 12.51 -8.29 0.81
N ASP A 88 12.10 -9.48 1.29
CA ASP A 88 12.76 -10.19 2.41
C ASP A 88 13.81 -11.24 1.96
N LYS A 89 14.15 -11.30 0.66
CA LYS A 89 15.06 -12.35 0.11
C LYS A 89 16.27 -11.83 -0.68
N SER A 90 16.92 -10.77 -0.22
CA SER A 90 18.24 -10.38 -0.73
C SER A 90 19.17 -9.92 0.39
N GLY A 91 19.47 -10.86 1.30
CA GLY A 91 20.46 -10.71 2.36
C GLY A 91 21.15 -12.05 2.64
N ASP A 92 21.93 -12.53 1.67
CA ASP A 92 23.05 -13.47 1.88
C ASP A 92 24.17 -13.10 0.91
#